data_AF-A0A7S6UQ78-F1
#
_entry.id   AF-A0A7S6UQ78-F1
#
_cell.length_a   1.000
_cell.length_b   1.000
_cell.length_c   1.000
_cell.angle_alpha   90.00
_cell.angle_beta   90.00
_cell.angle_gamma   90.00
#
_symmetry.space_group_name_H-M   'P 1'
#
loop_
_entity.id
_entity.type
_entity.pdbx_description
1 polymer ?
#
loop_
_entity_poly.entity_id
_entity_poly.type
_entity_poly.pdbx_seq_one_letter_code
_entity_poly.pdbx_strand_id
1 'polypeptide(L)'
;MDKKQASVASRVVMSEAIVEQARQRERLQPKPVKPWWQALGLGLAGFGVGLAMGSSEGKGLLYAFIGFGIGVAIVAVISRARR
;
A
#
# COMPACT_ATOMS: atom_id res chain seq x y z
N MET A 1 -24.80 33.81 34.96
CA MET A 1 -24.54 33.56 33.53
C MET A 1 -23.26 32.73 33.45
N ASP A 2 -23.31 31.39 33.49
CA ASP A 2 -22.05 30.60 33.66
C ASP A 2 -22.01 29.24 32.94
N LYS A 3 -23.15 28.61 32.68
CA LYS A 3 -23.17 27.24 32.13
C LYS A 3 -22.73 27.13 30.67
N LYS A 4 -22.74 28.23 29.91
CA LYS A 4 -22.34 28.23 28.48
C LYS A 4 -20.82 28.25 28.29
N GLN A 5 -20.06 28.90 29.17
CA GLN A 5 -18.61 29.04 29.00
C GLN A 5 -17.86 27.74 29.32
N ALA A 6 -18.30 27.01 30.36
CA ALA A 6 -17.73 25.71 30.72
C ALA A 6 -17.92 24.66 29.60
N SER A 7 -19.06 24.71 28.89
CA SER A 7 -19.34 23.82 27.76
C SER A 7 -18.46 24.11 26.54
N VAL A 8 -18.15 25.38 26.28
CA VAL A 8 -17.26 25.76 25.16
C VAL A 8 -15.82 25.39 25.46
N ALA A 9 -15.33 25.65 26.67
CA ALA A 9 -14.00 25.24 27.11
C ALA A 9 -13.80 23.72 27.02
N SER A 10 -14.79 22.94 27.44
CA SER A 10 -14.75 21.47 27.33
C SER A 10 -14.73 20.99 25.86
N ARG A 11 -15.45 21.64 24.95
CA ARG A 11 -15.43 21.31 23.51
C ARG A 11 -14.10 21.65 22.84
N VAL A 12 -13.48 22.76 23.22
CA VAL A 12 -12.17 23.18 22.68
C VAL A 12 -11.08 22.21 23.13
N VAL A 13 -11.04 21.84 24.42
CA VAL A 13 -10.09 20.86 24.96
C VAL A 13 -10.30 19.47 24.36
N MET A 14 -11.56 19.03 24.18
CA MET A 14 -11.84 17.75 23.52
C MET A 14 -11.41 17.75 22.05
N SER A 15 -11.51 18.90 21.38
CA SER A 15 -11.06 19.06 19.98
C SER A 15 -9.53 19.00 19.87
N GLU A 16 -8.80 19.63 20.79
CA GLU A 16 -7.34 19.51 20.85
C GLU A 16 -6.91 18.07 21.14
N ALA A 17 -7.58 17.38 22.07
CA ALA A 17 -7.29 15.97 22.38
C ALA A 17 -7.54 15.04 21.18
N ILE A 18 -8.61 15.27 20.39
CA ILE A 18 -8.89 14.51 19.16
C ILE A 18 -7.85 14.81 18.08
N VAL A 19 -7.41 16.07 17.94
CA VAL A 19 -6.37 16.47 17.00
C VAL A 19 -5.02 15.84 17.36
N GLU A 20 -4.66 15.83 18.65
CA GLU A 20 -3.43 15.20 19.13
C GLU A 20 -3.46 13.67 18.91
N GLN A 21 -4.63 13.03 19.12
CA GLN A 21 -4.85 11.61 18.81
C GLN A 21 -4.75 11.31 17.32
N ALA A 22 -5.31 12.17 16.46
CA ALA A 22 -5.21 12.06 15.00
C ALA A 22 -3.75 12.18 14.54
N ARG A 23 -2.99 13.12 15.13
CA ARG A 23 -1.57 13.34 14.86
C ARG A 23 -0.69 12.17 15.34
N GLN A 24 -1.03 11.55 16.47
CA GLN A 24 -0.37 10.31 16.90
C GLN A 24 -0.69 9.12 15.98
N ARG A 25 -1.91 9.03 15.46
CA ARG A 25 -2.27 8.00 14.47
C ARG A 25 -1.51 8.17 13.16
N GLU A 26 -1.26 9.39 12.70
CA GLU A 26 -0.38 9.63 11.53
C GLU A 26 1.06 9.19 11.78
N ARG A 27 1.59 9.38 13.00
CA ARG A 27 2.95 8.92 13.36
C ARG A 27 3.05 7.40 13.49
N LEU A 28 1.94 6.73 13.80
CA LEU A 28 1.85 5.27 13.92
C LEU A 28 1.41 4.57 12.62
N GLN A 29 1.06 5.31 11.57
CA GLN A 29 0.85 4.68 10.28
C GLN A 29 2.19 4.08 9.81
N PRO A 30 2.27 2.75 9.61
CA PRO A 30 3.49 2.13 9.14
C PRO A 30 3.82 2.78 7.80
N LYS A 31 5.03 3.37 7.71
CA LYS A 31 5.58 3.91 6.46
C LYS A 31 5.22 2.92 5.34
N PRO A 32 4.54 3.35 4.26
CA PRO A 32 4.15 2.45 3.19
C PRO A 32 5.40 1.69 2.75
N VAL A 33 5.36 0.38 2.97
CA VAL A 33 6.46 -0.54 2.68
C VAL A 33 6.84 -0.27 1.23
N LYS A 34 8.08 0.15 1.00
CA LYS A 34 8.47 0.77 -0.27
C LYS A 34 8.02 -0.11 -1.45
N PRO A 35 7.39 0.46 -2.49
CA PRO A 35 6.68 -0.28 -3.55
C PRO A 35 7.54 -1.27 -4.34
N TRP A 36 8.86 -1.16 -4.26
CA TRP A 36 9.80 -2.06 -4.94
C TRP A 36 9.71 -3.53 -4.46
N TRP A 37 9.45 -3.76 -3.17
CA TRP A 37 9.27 -5.14 -2.66
C TRP A 37 7.97 -5.76 -3.16
N GLN A 38 6.90 -4.97 -3.26
CA GLN A 38 5.64 -5.42 -3.87
C GLN A 38 5.81 -5.69 -5.37
N ALA A 39 6.63 -4.89 -6.06
CA ALA A 39 6.98 -5.13 -7.47
C ALA A 39 7.71 -6.46 -7.67
N LEU A 40 8.69 -6.74 -6.81
CA LEU A 40 9.43 -8.00 -6.82
C LEU A 40 8.53 -9.20 -6.49
N GLY A 41 7.69 -9.08 -5.45
CA GLY A 41 6.77 -10.15 -5.06
C GLY A 41 5.75 -10.49 -6.15
N LEU A 42 5.14 -9.46 -6.77
CA LEU A 42 4.18 -9.67 -7.86
C LEU A 42 4.85 -10.21 -9.12
N GLY A 43 6.06 -9.73 -9.44
CA GLY A 43 6.87 -10.24 -10.54
C GLY A 43 7.21 -11.72 -10.35
N LEU A 44 7.71 -12.12 -9.18
CA LEU A 44 8.04 -13.52 -8.87
C LEU A 44 6.80 -14.43 -8.88
N ALA A 45 5.64 -13.94 -8.44
CA ALA A 45 4.38 -14.67 -8.56
C ALA A 45 4.00 -14.90 -10.03
N GLY A 46 4.07 -13.86 -10.87
CA GLY A 46 3.85 -13.97 -12.31
C GLY A 46 4.85 -14.91 -13.00
N PHE A 47 6.11 -14.90 -12.57
CA PHE A 47 7.15 -15.81 -13.04
C PHE A 47 6.83 -17.27 -12.70
N GLY A 48 6.46 -17.55 -11.45
CA GLY A 48 6.10 -18.90 -11.00
C GLY A 48 4.88 -19.46 -11.73
N VAL A 49 3.85 -18.64 -11.95
CA VAL A 49 2.65 -19.02 -12.71
C VAL A 49 3.02 -19.33 -14.17
N GLY A 50 3.83 -18.47 -14.81
CA GLY A 50 4.27 -18.70 -16.19
C GLY A 50 5.15 -19.95 -16.34
N LEU A 51 6.02 -20.22 -15.36
CA LEU A 51 6.81 -21.46 -15.32
C LEU A 51 5.93 -22.70 -15.19
N ALA A 52 4.97 -22.69 -14.25
CA ALA A 52 4.07 -23.82 -14.02
C ALA A 52 3.20 -24.12 -15.24
N MET A 53 2.69 -23.07 -15.89
CA MET A 53 1.78 -23.19 -17.03
C MET A 53 2.49 -23.56 -18.33
N GLY A 54 3.74 -23.11 -18.52
CA GLY A 54 4.51 -23.44 -19.71
C GLY A 54 5.36 -24.73 -19.61
N SER A 55 5.46 -25.32 -18.41
CA SER A 55 6.19 -26.58 -18.18
C SER A 55 5.62 -27.74 -19.03
N SER A 56 4.31 -27.75 -19.27
CA SER A 56 3.63 -28.77 -20.10
C SER A 56 3.96 -28.70 -21.59
N GLU A 57 4.42 -27.55 -22.09
CA GLU A 57 4.71 -27.31 -23.52
C GLU A 57 6.21 -27.17 -23.84
N GLY A 58 7.09 -27.33 -22.84
CA GLY A 58 8.53 -27.04 -22.98
C GLY A 58 8.86 -25.55 -23.16
N LYS A 59 7.87 -24.67 -23.05
CA LYS A 59 7.98 -23.21 -23.19
C LYS A 59 7.90 -22.47 -21.84
N GLY A 60 8.04 -23.19 -20.73
CA GLY A 60 7.96 -22.68 -19.35
C GLY A 60 8.78 -21.42 -19.11
N LEU A 61 10.01 -21.41 -19.62
CA LEU A 61 10.91 -20.27 -19.47
C LEU A 61 10.36 -19.00 -20.16
N LEU A 62 9.81 -19.15 -21.38
CA LEU A 62 9.24 -18.03 -22.14
C LEU A 62 8.02 -17.44 -21.43
N TYR A 63 7.09 -18.29 -21.02
CA TYR A 63 5.89 -17.86 -20.31
C TYR A 63 6.19 -17.26 -18.93
N ALA A 64 7.23 -17.73 -18.25
CA ALA A 64 7.70 -17.16 -16.98
C ALA A 64 8.25 -15.73 -17.15
N PHE A 65 9.04 -15.46 -18.19
CA PHE A 65 9.51 -14.10 -18.48
C PHE A 65 8.37 -13.16 -18.88
N ILE A 66 7.38 -13.66 -19.62
CA ILE A 66 6.17 -12.90 -19.97
C ILE A 66 5.37 -12.55 -18.69
N GLY A 67 5.10 -13.54 -17.83
CA GLY A 67 4.38 -13.34 -16.57
C GLY A 67 5.11 -12.39 -15.61
N PHE A 68 6.45 -12.52 -15.51
CA PHE A 68 7.28 -11.61 -14.74
C PHE A 68 7.22 -10.17 -15.29
N GLY A 69 7.38 -10.01 -16.61
CA GLY A 69 7.34 -8.71 -17.28
C GLY A 69 6.01 -7.99 -17.07
N ILE A 70 4.89 -8.69 -17.22
CA ILE A 70 3.54 -8.15 -16.97
C ILE A 70 3.38 -7.76 -15.49
N GLY A 71 3.81 -8.62 -14.56
CA GLY A 71 3.74 -8.32 -13.12
C GLY A 71 4.52 -7.07 -12.74
N VAL A 72 5.74 -6.91 -13.25
CA VAL A 72 6.57 -5.71 -13.01
C VAL A 72 5.95 -4.47 -13.67
N ALA A 73 5.40 -4.58 -14.89
CA ALA A 73 4.75 -3.47 -15.59
C ALA A 73 3.53 -2.94 -14.82
N ILE A 74 2.68 -3.83 -14.28
CA ILE A 74 1.51 -3.45 -13.47
C ILE A 74 1.95 -2.65 -12.24
N VAL A 75 2.98 -3.12 -11.51
CA VAL A 75 3.45 -2.41 -10.32
C VAL A 75 4.13 -1.08 -10.68
N ALA A 76 4.84 -1.02 -11.80
CA ALA A 76 5.40 0.23 -12.32
C ALA A 76 4.30 1.26 -12.64
N VAL A 77 3.20 0.83 -13.28
CA VAL A 77 2.04 1.68 -13.58
C VAL A 77 1.36 2.17 -12.29
N ILE A 78 1.07 1.28 -11.34
CA ILE A 78 0.45 1.63 -10.06
C ILE A 78 1.36 2.57 -9.25
N SER A 79 2.67 2.31 -9.25
CA SER A 79 3.65 3.17 -8.55
C SER A 79 3.76 4.55 -9.21
N ARG A 80 3.58 4.64 -10.52
CA ARG A 80 3.55 5.90 -11.26
C ARG A 80 2.26 6.68 -11.04
N ALA A 81 1.11 6.01 -10.97
CA ALA A 81 -0.19 6.62 -10.72
C ALA A 81 -0.35 7.17 -9.28
N ARG A 82 0.50 6.72 -8.34
CA ARG A 82 0.54 7.23 -6.95
C ARG A 82 1.46 8.43 -6.73
N ARG A 83 2.21 8.90 -7.74
CA ARG A 83 2.95 10.17 -7.69
C ARG A 83 2.11 11.27 -8.30
#